data_AF-A0A526XN09-F1
#
_entry.id   AF-A0A526XN09-F1
#
_cell.length_a   1.000
_cell.length_b   1.000
_cell.length_c   1.000
_cell.angle_alpha   90.00
_cell.angle_beta   90.00
_cell.angle_gamma   90.00
#
_symmetry.space_group_name_H-M   'P 1'
#
loop_
_entity.id
_entity.type
_entity.pdbx_description
1 polymer ?
#
loop_
_entity_poly.entity_id
_entity_poly.type
_entity_poly.pdbx_seq_one_letter_code
_entity_poly.pdbx_strand_id
1 'polypeptide(L)' 'VGAYANGFTSVEALKHGGTVEVLHARHDLDPDAYADQAVGWVEVGADIVGGCCEVGPPHIAALRDRLEQAGYIISGVA' A
#
# COMPACT_ATOMS: atom_id res chain seq x y z
N VAL A 1 -15.03 2.27 2.58
CA VAL A 1 -14.02 1.59 3.44
C VAL A 1 -12.62 1.95 2.95
N GLY A 2 -11.60 1.98 3.83
CA GLY A 2 -10.22 2.30 3.44
C GLY A 2 -9.21 1.23 3.85
N ALA A 3 -8.17 1.01 3.05
CA ALA A 3 -7.10 0.05 3.30
C ALA A 3 -5.71 0.63 2.99
N TYR A 4 -4.78 0.47 3.94
CA TYR A 4 -3.40 0.91 3.80
C TYR A 4 -2.44 -0.16 4.33
N ALA A 5 -1.62 -0.76 3.46
CA ALA A 5 -0.65 -1.76 3.90
C ALA A 5 0.67 -1.11 4.35
N ASN A 6 1.36 -1.83 5.24
CA ASN A 6 2.77 -1.60 5.54
C ASN A 6 3.64 -2.59 4.73
N GLY A 7 4.91 -2.24 4.55
CA GLY A 7 5.91 -3.05 3.87
C GLY A 7 6.83 -3.82 4.81
N PHE A 8 6.38 -4.26 5.99
CA PHE A 8 7.19 -5.09 6.90
C PHE A 8 6.83 -6.57 6.81
N THR A 9 7.81 -7.43 7.05
CA THR A 9 7.60 -8.90 7.06
C THR A 9 6.83 -9.36 8.30
N SER A 10 7.04 -8.68 9.44
CA SER A 10 6.35 -8.92 10.71
C SER A 10 6.37 -7.66 11.57
N VAL A 11 5.37 -7.51 12.44
CA VAL A 11 5.30 -6.44 13.45
C VAL A 11 5.61 -6.93 14.87
N GLU A 12 5.96 -8.21 15.05
CA GLU A 12 6.14 -8.84 16.36
C GLU A 12 7.23 -8.15 17.22
N ALA A 13 8.29 -7.65 16.60
CA ALA A 13 9.35 -6.94 17.29
C ALA A 13 8.94 -5.54 17.77
N LEU A 14 7.81 -4.99 17.29
CA LEU A 14 7.32 -3.68 17.67
C LEU A 14 6.68 -3.73 19.06
N LYS A 15 7.41 -3.24 20.06
CA LYS A 15 6.91 -3.09 21.43
C LYS A 15 6.18 -1.76 21.60
N HIS A 16 5.32 -1.67 22.61
CA HIS A 16 4.66 -0.43 23.00
C HIS A 16 5.69 0.70 23.21
N GLY A 17 5.50 1.83 22.54
CA GLY A 17 6.42 2.98 22.58
C GLY A 17 7.68 2.84 21.72
N GLY A 18 7.83 1.75 20.96
CA GLY A 18 8.93 1.56 20.02
C GLY A 18 8.73 2.25 18.66
N THR A 19 9.79 2.31 17.87
CA THR A 19 9.77 2.79 16.47
C THR A 19 9.90 1.64 15.50
N VAL A 20 9.63 1.89 14.22
CA VAL A 20 9.72 0.88 13.16
C VAL A 20 11.15 0.48 12.80
N GLU A 21 12.17 1.11 13.40
CA GLU A 21 13.59 0.81 13.15
C GLU A 21 13.97 -0.64 13.51
N VAL A 22 13.20 -1.30 14.38
CA VAL A 22 13.41 -2.70 14.78
C VAL A 22 12.76 -3.70 13.82
N LEU A 23 12.08 -3.21 12.77
CA LEU A 23 11.34 -4.03 11.82
C LEU A 23 12.13 -4.22 10.53
N HIS A 24 11.87 -5.33 9.85
CA HIS A 24 12.48 -5.66 8.57
C HIS A 24 11.49 -5.43 7.44
N ALA A 25 11.88 -4.55 6.52
CA ALA A 25 11.15 -4.37 5.27
C ALA A 25 11.05 -5.70 4.53
N ARG A 26 9.91 -5.93 3.90
CA ARG A 26 9.71 -7.06 3.00
C ARG A 26 10.20 -6.67 1.61
N HIS A 27 10.74 -7.63 0.87
CA HIS A 27 11.32 -7.39 -0.46
C HIS A 27 10.43 -7.92 -1.60
N ASP A 28 9.34 -8.60 -1.25
CA ASP A 28 8.34 -9.17 -2.17
C ASP A 28 7.14 -8.23 -2.37
N LEU A 29 7.18 -7.02 -1.82
CA LEU A 29 6.17 -5.97 -2.01
C LEU A 29 6.78 -4.77 -2.72
N ASP A 30 7.28 -5.02 -3.94
CA ASP A 30 7.68 -3.97 -4.86
C ASP A 30 6.46 -3.14 -5.33
N PRO A 31 6.67 -2.03 -6.06
CA PRO A 31 5.58 -1.17 -6.52
C PRO A 31 4.46 -1.89 -7.30
N ASP A 32 4.81 -2.83 -8.18
CA ASP A 32 3.85 -3.52 -9.03
C ASP A 32 3.08 -4.58 -8.23
N ALA A 33 3.78 -5.36 -7.40
CA ALA A 33 3.17 -6.34 -6.51
C ALA A 33 2.20 -5.69 -5.51
N TYR A 34 2.56 -4.50 -5.00
CA TYR A 34 1.66 -3.71 -4.16
C TYR A 34 0.41 -3.23 -4.91
N ALA A 35 0.59 -2.71 -6.13
CA ALA A 35 -0.53 -2.21 -6.94
C ALA A 35 -1.55 -3.32 -7.22
N ASP A 36 -1.09 -4.51 -7.58
CA ASP A 36 -1.97 -5.67 -7.81
C ASP A 36 -2.77 -6.05 -6.57
N GLN A 37 -2.14 -6.05 -5.39
CA GLN A 37 -2.82 -6.32 -4.12
C GLN A 37 -3.88 -5.27 -3.79
N ALA A 38 -3.54 -3.99 -3.96
CA ALA A 38 -4.42 -2.88 -3.63
C ALA A 38 -5.61 -2.78 -4.60
N VAL A 39 -5.44 -3.10 -5.88
CA VAL A 39 -6.57 -3.21 -6.82
C VAL A 39 -7.54 -4.31 -6.38
N GLY A 40 -7.03 -5.46 -5.91
CA GLY A 40 -7.89 -6.50 -5.36
C GLY A 40 -8.75 -6.01 -4.18
N TRP A 41 -8.26 -5.07 -3.37
CA TRP A 41 -9.07 -4.45 -2.31
C TRP A 41 -10.17 -3.54 -2.87
N VAL A 42 -9.89 -2.79 -3.93
CA VAL A 42 -10.89 -1.94 -4.61
C VAL A 42 -11.99 -2.81 -5.23
N GLU A 43 -11.62 -3.93 -5.85
CA GLU A 43 -12.59 -4.88 -6.43
C GLU A 43 -13.58 -5.46 -5.40
N VAL A 44 -13.18 -5.57 -4.13
CA VAL A 44 -14.05 -6.03 -3.04
C VAL A 44 -14.70 -4.88 -2.24
N GLY A 45 -14.57 -3.64 -2.71
CA GLY A 45 -15.31 -2.48 -2.18
C GLY A 45 -14.51 -1.52 -1.30
N ALA A 46 -13.18 -1.51 -1.38
CA ALA A 46 -12.39 -0.42 -0.79
C ALA A 46 -12.53 0.86 -1.65
N ASP A 47 -12.94 1.96 -1.01
CA ASP A 47 -13.10 3.27 -1.66
C ASP A 47 -11.86 4.16 -1.51
N ILE A 48 -10.98 3.83 -0.56
CA ILE A 48 -9.74 4.56 -0.29
C ILE A 48 -8.61 3.56 -0.14
N VAL A 49 -7.58 3.69 -0.97
CA VAL A 49 -6.39 2.84 -0.93
C VAL A 49 -5.12 3.69 -0.93
N GLY A 50 -4.08 3.26 -0.22
CA GLY A 50 -2.82 3.99 -0.13
C GLY A 50 -1.79 3.29 0.74
N GLY A 51 -0.65 3.92 1.00
CA GLY A 51 0.46 3.33 1.73
C GLY A 51 0.55 3.76 3.19
N CYS A 52 1.12 2.89 4.03
CA CYS A 52 1.59 3.23 5.38
C CYS A 52 3.14 3.14 5.42
N CYS A 53 3.73 2.55 6.46
CA CYS A 53 5.18 2.40 6.57
C CYS A 53 5.74 1.53 5.43
N GLU A 54 6.90 1.91 4.87
CA GLU A 54 7.58 1.20 3.76
C GLU A 54 6.78 1.06 2.45
N VAL A 55 5.68 1.80 2.30
CA VAL A 55 4.96 1.96 1.03
C VAL A 55 5.08 3.41 0.59
N GLY A 56 6.01 3.66 -0.33
CA GLY A 56 6.46 5.02 -0.68
C GLY A 56 5.88 5.56 -1.99
N PRO A 57 6.39 6.71 -2.46
CA PRO A 57 5.94 7.32 -3.71
C PRO A 57 5.97 6.39 -4.95
N PRO A 58 6.97 5.52 -5.16
CA PRO A 58 6.96 4.57 -6.28
C PRO A 58 5.76 3.62 -6.25
N HIS A 59 5.40 3.10 -5.07
CA HIS A 59 4.24 2.24 -4.89
C HIS A 59 2.93 2.96 -5.19
N ILE A 60 2.79 4.21 -4.74
CA ILE A 60 1.59 5.02 -5.01
C ILE A 60 1.48 5.36 -6.51
N ALA A 61 2.60 5.63 -7.18
CA ALA A 61 2.61 5.86 -8.63
C ALA A 61 2.15 4.62 -9.39
N ALA A 62 2.69 3.44 -9.07
CA ALA A 62 2.26 2.17 -9.68
C ALA A 62 0.77 1.87 -9.41
N LEU A 63 0.29 2.10 -8.19
CA LEU A 63 -1.13 1.94 -7.84
C LEU A 63 -2.03 2.88 -8.65
N ARG A 64 -1.67 4.17 -8.76
CA ARG A 64 -2.42 5.13 -9.59
C ARG A 64 -2.51 4.63 -11.03
N ASP A 65 -1.37 4.31 -11.64
CA ASP A 65 -1.30 3.89 -13.04
C ASP A 65 -2.13 2.62 -13.27
N ARG A 66 -2.09 1.66 -12.34
CA ARG A 66 -2.88 0.43 -12.39
C ARG A 66 -4.38 0.68 -12.28
N LEU A 67 -4.81 1.58 -11.39
CA LEU A 67 -6.22 1.95 -11.22
C LEU A 67 -6.76 2.67 -12.47
N GLU A 68 -5.99 3.59 -13.04
CA GLU A 68 -6.36 4.28 -14.29
C GLU A 68 -6.47 3.29 -15.46
N GLN A 69 -5.52 2.37 -15.59
CA GLN A 69 -5.56 1.33 -16.62
C GLN A 69 -6.75 0.37 -16.45
N ALA A 70 -7.18 0.12 -15.22
CA ALA A 70 -8.37 -0.66 -14.92
C ALA A 70 -9.69 0.13 -15.07
N GLY A 71 -9.62 1.43 -15.41
CA GLY A 71 -10.78 2.27 -15.68
C GLY A 71 -11.43 2.89 -14.45
N TYR A 72 -10.75 2.87 -13.28
CA TYR A 72 -11.25 3.54 -12.09
C TYR A 72 -11.05 5.06 -12.17
N ILE A 73 -12.01 5.80 -11.62
CA ILE A 73 -11.90 7.26 -11.47
C ILE A 73 -11.27 7.54 -10.11
N ILE A 74 -10.08 8.13 -10.12
CA ILE A 74 -9.38 8.53 -8.91
C ILE A 74 -9.83 9.95 -8.55
N SER A 75 -10.35 10.15 -7.34
CA SER A 75 -10.72 11.46 -6.83
C SER A 75 -9.57 12.10 -6.04
N GLY A 76 -9.48 13.43 -6.06
CA GLY A 76 -8.52 14.19 -5.24
C GLY A 76 -7.11 14.35 -5.82
N VAL A 77 -6.88 13.99 -7.08
CA VAL A 77 -5.67 14.36 -7.83
C VAL A 77 -5.94 15.68 -8.55
N ALA A 78 -5.23 16.74 -8.17
CA ALA A 78 -5.24 18.04 -8.84
C ALA A 78 -4.00 18.18 -9.74
#